data_AF-A0A3D3HDH0-F1
#
_entry.id   AF-A0A3D3HDH0-F1
#
_cell.length_a   1.000
_cell.length_b   1.000
_cell.length_c   1.000
_cell.angle_alpha   90.00
_cell.angle_beta   90.00
_cell.angle_gamma   90.00
#
_symmetry.space_group_name_H-M   'P 1'
#
loop_
_entity.id
_entity.type
_entity.pdbx_description
1 polymer ?
#
loop_
_entity_poly.entity_id
_entity_poly.type
_entity_poly.pdbx_seq_one_letter_code
_entity_poly.pdbx_strand_id
1 'polypeptide(L)'
;MNKESSLKLTAFFRTAAITALIVASLATVQAQPSGGPYGPVRQLWTVSQNAGRIIYVAPDGDKNAPGETLTAPATIETAISKAVTGDVIILRGGTYRTGDLLLNQGIIMQPYLDELPVLKGSEVASQWRDLGNGLWVTKWDRLFPSAPESWWQRLRSGKDTPLHRFNDDMVFIDGRFLQSAGFEGEVDESSFFIDYSTGLV
;
A
#
# COMPACT_ATOMS: atom_id res chain seq x y z
N MET A 1 -20.74 -52.06 -57.25
CA MET A 1 -21.76 -51.03 -57.00
C MET A 1 -22.19 -51.16 -55.53
N ASN A 2 -21.39 -50.67 -54.60
CA ASN A 2 -21.64 -50.78 -53.16
C ASN A 2 -21.62 -49.40 -52.52
N LYS A 3 -22.69 -49.13 -51.78
CA LYS A 3 -23.15 -47.85 -51.22
C LYS A 3 -22.09 -47.16 -50.36
N GLU A 4 -21.84 -45.88 -50.64
CA GLU A 4 -21.29 -44.95 -49.67
C GLU A 4 -22.22 -44.91 -48.45
N SER A 5 -21.71 -45.36 -47.31
CA SER A 5 -22.40 -45.22 -46.02
C SER A 5 -21.99 -43.86 -45.45
N SER A 6 -22.58 -42.77 -45.95
CA SER A 6 -22.39 -41.48 -45.29
C SER A 6 -23.05 -41.57 -43.91
N LEU A 7 -22.24 -41.44 -42.86
CA LEU A 7 -22.72 -41.27 -41.49
C LEU A 7 -23.52 -39.95 -41.46
N LYS A 8 -24.80 -40.02 -41.82
CA LYS A 8 -25.76 -38.96 -41.58
C LYS A 8 -25.98 -38.94 -40.07
N LEU A 9 -25.11 -38.20 -39.38
CA LEU A 9 -25.31 -37.81 -38.00
C LEU A 9 -26.68 -37.12 -37.96
N THR A 10 -27.71 -37.85 -37.53
CA THR A 10 -29.10 -37.38 -37.59
C THR A 10 -29.20 -36.07 -36.82
N ALA A 11 -30.11 -35.19 -37.22
CA ALA A 11 -30.26 -33.86 -36.62
C ALA A 11 -30.26 -33.90 -35.07
N PHE A 12 -30.81 -35.00 -34.51
CA PHE A 12 -30.80 -35.34 -33.09
C PHE A 12 -29.39 -35.42 -32.46
N PHE A 13 -28.43 -36.11 -33.08
CA PHE A 13 -27.06 -36.20 -32.57
C PHE A 13 -26.30 -34.88 -32.69
N ARG A 14 -26.61 -34.07 -33.71
CA ARG A 14 -26.06 -32.71 -33.84
C ARG A 14 -26.60 -31.79 -32.74
N THR A 15 -27.90 -31.81 -32.49
CA THR A 15 -28.50 -31.05 -31.39
C THR A 15 -27.98 -31.52 -30.04
N ALA A 16 -27.90 -32.83 -29.79
CA ALA A 16 -27.36 -33.36 -28.54
C ALA A 16 -25.88 -32.96 -28.32
N ALA A 17 -25.05 -33.00 -29.38
CA ALA A 17 -23.67 -32.55 -29.31
C ALA A 17 -23.55 -31.03 -29.06
N ILE A 18 -24.41 -30.21 -29.69
CA ILE A 18 -24.43 -28.76 -29.48
C ILE A 18 -24.91 -28.43 -28.05
N THR A 19 -25.95 -29.10 -27.56
CA THR A 19 -26.44 -28.91 -26.19
C THR A 19 -25.39 -29.34 -25.17
N ALA A 20 -24.70 -30.46 -25.39
CA ALA A 20 -23.59 -30.89 -24.53
C ALA A 20 -22.42 -29.89 -24.52
N LEU A 21 -22.10 -29.28 -25.67
CA LEU A 21 -21.07 -28.25 -25.78
C LEU A 21 -21.45 -26.95 -25.06
N ILE A 22 -22.72 -26.53 -25.12
CA ILE A 22 -23.25 -25.36 -24.42
C ILE A 22 -23.27 -25.60 -22.90
N VAL A 23 -23.64 -26.80 -22.45
CA VAL A 23 -23.60 -27.15 -21.02
C VAL A 23 -22.14 -27.19 -20.51
N ALA A 24 -21.19 -27.66 -21.33
CA ALA A 24 -19.78 -27.66 -20.97
C ALA A 24 -19.16 -26.24 -20.96
N SER A 25 -19.62 -25.31 -21.80
CA SER A 25 -19.15 -23.92 -21.80
C SER A 25 -19.79 -23.05 -20.71
N LEU A 26 -20.89 -23.50 -20.11
CA LEU A 26 -21.52 -22.90 -18.92
C LEU A 26 -20.93 -23.42 -17.60
N ALA A 27 -19.98 -24.35 -17.65
CA ALA A 27 -19.22 -24.73 -16.46
C ALA A 27 -18.46 -23.50 -15.97
N THR A 28 -18.95 -22.90 -14.88
CA THR A 28 -18.28 -21.80 -14.20
C THR A 28 -16.87 -22.28 -13.85
N VAL A 29 -15.86 -21.71 -14.50
CA VAL A 29 -14.47 -21.85 -14.08
C VAL A 29 -14.42 -21.24 -12.68
N GLN A 30 -14.52 -22.09 -11.66
CA GLN A 30 -14.27 -21.65 -10.29
C GLN A 30 -12.80 -21.27 -10.26
N ALA A 31 -12.51 -19.96 -10.21
CA ALA A 31 -11.17 -19.49 -9.95
C ALA A 31 -10.73 -20.14 -8.63
N GLN A 32 -9.72 -21.02 -8.72
CA GLN A 32 -9.17 -21.64 -7.53
C GLN A 32 -8.61 -20.52 -6.65
N PRO A 33 -9.09 -20.32 -5.41
CA PRO A 33 -8.45 -19.38 -4.51
C PRO A 33 -7.00 -19.83 -4.40
N SER A 34 -6.04 -18.90 -4.48
CA SER A 34 -4.61 -19.24 -4.63
C SER A 34 -4.02 -19.99 -3.43
N GLY A 35 -4.83 -20.35 -2.42
CA GLY A 35 -4.62 -21.45 -1.47
C GLY A 35 -3.51 -21.24 -0.45
N GLY A 36 -2.65 -20.25 -0.69
CA GLY A 36 -1.58 -19.85 0.21
C GLY A 36 -2.03 -18.82 1.24
N PRO A 37 -1.28 -18.69 2.33
CA PRO A 37 -1.44 -17.56 3.24
C PRO A 37 -1.23 -16.26 2.44
N TYR A 38 -2.24 -15.38 2.45
CA TYR A 38 -2.14 -14.05 1.87
C TYR A 38 -1.50 -13.09 2.87
N GLY A 39 -0.66 -12.19 2.37
CA GLY A 39 0.01 -11.18 3.19
C GLY A 39 1.37 -11.62 3.73
N PRO A 40 1.96 -10.85 4.66
CA PRO A 40 3.27 -11.14 5.22
C PRO A 40 3.29 -12.49 5.95
N VAL A 41 4.11 -13.41 5.48
CA VAL A 41 4.34 -14.70 6.14
C VAL A 41 5.50 -14.54 7.11
N ARG A 42 5.33 -14.98 8.36
CA ARG A 42 6.43 -14.99 9.32
C ARG A 42 7.51 -15.95 8.86
N GLN A 43 8.73 -15.44 8.74
CA GLN A 43 9.90 -16.19 8.32
C GLN A 43 11.08 -15.79 9.22
N LEU A 44 11.99 -16.74 9.43
CA LEU A 44 13.24 -16.48 10.13
C LEU A 44 14.30 -16.11 9.09
N TRP A 45 14.78 -14.86 9.15
CA TRP A 45 15.79 -14.35 8.23
C TRP A 45 17.17 -14.35 8.90
N THR A 46 17.95 -15.40 8.68
CA THR A 46 19.33 -15.46 9.17
C THR A 46 20.18 -14.38 8.49
N VAL A 47 21.03 -13.70 9.26
CA VAL A 47 21.97 -12.71 8.71
C VAL A 47 23.03 -13.45 7.88
N SER A 48 23.15 -13.11 6.60
CA SER A 48 24.14 -13.72 5.71
C SER A 48 25.56 -13.38 6.17
N GLN A 49 26.41 -14.40 6.32
CA GLN A 49 27.81 -14.21 6.70
C GLN A 49 28.70 -13.76 5.52
N ASN A 50 28.22 -13.91 4.27
CA ASN A 50 28.95 -13.50 3.05
C ASN A 50 28.46 -12.14 2.51
N ALA A 51 27.77 -11.36 3.34
CA ALA A 51 27.31 -10.02 2.99
C ALA A 51 28.47 -9.02 2.95
N GLY A 52 28.25 -7.88 2.29
CA GLY A 52 29.12 -6.70 2.44
C GLY A 52 29.03 -6.11 3.85
N ARG A 53 28.97 -4.78 3.97
CA ARG A 53 28.80 -4.18 5.30
C ARG A 53 27.39 -4.42 5.82
N ILE A 54 27.29 -4.87 7.06
CA ILE A 54 26.02 -5.03 7.78
C ILE A 54 25.74 -3.74 8.54
N ILE A 55 24.55 -3.16 8.34
CA ILE A 55 24.08 -1.96 9.02
C ILE A 55 22.77 -2.29 9.74
N TYR A 56 22.82 -2.31 11.06
CA TYR A 56 21.66 -2.46 11.93
C TYR A 56 20.92 -1.13 12.04
N VAL A 57 19.61 -1.16 11.80
CA VAL A 57 18.72 -0.01 11.94
C VAL A 57 17.57 -0.32 12.86
N ALA A 58 17.10 0.69 13.60
CA ALA A 58 15.95 0.58 14.49
C ALA A 58 15.04 1.81 14.34
N PRO A 59 13.73 1.70 14.67
CA PRO A 59 12.82 2.86 14.64
C PRO A 59 13.29 4.01 15.54
N ASP A 60 13.95 3.68 16.65
CA ASP A 60 14.53 4.57 17.65
C ASP A 60 16.07 4.65 17.56
N GLY A 61 16.65 4.27 16.41
CA GLY A 61 18.09 4.32 16.18
C GLY A 61 18.66 5.74 16.26
N ASP A 62 19.97 5.84 16.51
CA ASP A 62 20.65 7.13 16.56
C ASP A 62 21.10 7.56 15.16
N LYS A 63 20.74 8.77 14.74
CA LYS A 63 21.17 9.38 13.47
C LYS A 63 22.69 9.51 13.34
N ASN A 64 23.41 9.55 14.46
CA ASN A 64 24.86 9.67 14.49
C ASN A 64 25.56 8.31 14.60
N ALA A 65 24.83 7.24 14.95
CA ALA A 65 25.41 5.92 15.02
C ALA A 65 25.73 5.38 13.62
N PRO A 66 26.84 4.63 13.46
CA PRO A 66 27.18 3.99 12.20
C PRO A 66 26.30 2.76 11.91
N GLY A 67 25.62 2.21 12.92
CA GLY A 67 24.78 1.01 12.78
C GLY A 67 25.57 -0.29 12.67
N GLU A 68 26.86 -0.33 13.04
CA GLU A 68 27.70 -1.54 12.89
C GLU A 68 27.40 -2.63 13.93
N THR A 69 26.67 -2.30 15.01
CA THR A 69 26.34 -3.23 16.09
C THR A 69 24.86 -3.17 16.43
N LEU A 70 24.32 -4.28 16.96
CA LEU A 70 22.93 -4.34 17.39
C LEU A 70 22.60 -3.38 18.55
N THR A 71 23.58 -3.07 19.39
CA THR A 71 23.42 -2.21 20.57
C THR A 71 23.49 -0.73 20.24
N ALA A 72 23.97 -0.37 19.05
CA ALA A 72 24.02 1.00 18.56
C ALA A 72 23.50 1.07 17.12
N PRO A 73 22.19 0.79 16.91
CA PRO A 73 21.59 0.84 15.58
C PRO A 73 21.48 2.28 15.08
N ALA A 74 21.58 2.46 13.76
CA ALA A 74 21.35 3.74 13.10
C ALA A 74 19.85 3.94 12.79
N THR A 75 19.46 5.14 12.35
CA THR A 75 18.15 5.29 11.68
C THR A 75 18.19 4.74 10.26
N ILE A 76 17.03 4.43 9.68
CA ILE A 76 16.92 3.92 8.31
C ILE A 76 17.40 4.95 7.27
N GLU A 77 17.15 6.23 7.47
CA GLU A 77 17.59 7.33 6.61
C GLU A 77 19.13 7.44 6.63
N THR A 78 19.73 7.27 7.82
CA THR A 78 21.19 7.28 7.99
C THR A 78 21.82 6.10 7.26
N ALA A 79 21.23 4.92 7.38
CA ALA A 79 21.71 3.73 6.67
C ALA A 79 21.58 3.89 5.16
N ILE A 80 20.42 4.33 4.66
CA ILE A 80 20.18 4.49 3.21
C ILE A 80 21.11 5.53 2.61
N SER A 81 21.38 6.65 3.29
CA SER A 81 22.31 7.67 2.80
C SER A 81 23.78 7.22 2.72
N LYS A 82 24.16 6.17 3.46
CA LYS A 82 25.53 5.65 3.54
C LYS A 82 25.73 4.31 2.83
N ALA A 83 24.65 3.59 2.53
CA ALA A 83 24.70 2.25 1.99
C ALA A 83 25.24 2.26 0.56
N VAL A 84 26.07 1.27 0.24
CA VAL A 84 26.60 1.04 -1.11
C VAL A 84 26.16 -0.32 -1.62
N THR A 85 26.29 -0.55 -2.93
CA THR A 85 25.94 -1.84 -3.53
C THR A 85 26.67 -3.00 -2.84
N GLY A 86 25.91 -4.02 -2.41
CA GLY A 86 26.39 -5.18 -1.66
C GLY A 86 26.17 -5.09 -0.14
N ASP A 87 25.84 -3.91 0.39
CA ASP A 87 25.52 -3.74 1.81
C ASP A 87 24.19 -4.40 2.18
N VAL A 88 24.08 -4.77 3.46
CA VAL A 88 22.87 -5.36 4.04
C VAL A 88 22.40 -4.50 5.20
N ILE A 89 21.18 -3.98 5.08
CA ILE A 89 20.49 -3.26 6.13
C ILE A 89 19.60 -4.25 6.88
N ILE A 90 19.89 -4.42 8.17
CA ILE A 90 19.16 -5.31 9.08
C ILE A 90 18.20 -4.45 9.91
N LEU A 91 16.90 -4.62 9.67
CA LEU A 91 15.86 -3.85 10.33
C LEU A 91 15.42 -4.52 11.63
N ARG A 92 15.56 -3.80 12.75
CA ARG A 92 14.92 -4.17 14.02
C ARG A 92 13.40 -4.03 13.92
N GLY A 93 12.67 -4.79 14.73
CA GLY A 93 11.22 -4.77 14.79
C GLY A 93 10.65 -3.43 15.22
N GLY A 94 9.46 -3.11 14.73
CA GLY A 94 8.75 -1.88 15.06
C GLY A 94 8.37 -1.05 13.84
N THR A 95 7.76 0.12 14.08
CA THR A 95 7.23 0.98 13.02
C THR A 95 8.19 2.10 12.70
N TYR A 96 8.72 2.11 11.48
CA TYR A 96 9.54 3.17 10.93
C TYR A 96 8.63 4.18 10.25
N ARG A 97 8.46 5.35 10.88
CA ARG A 97 7.72 6.46 10.29
C ARG A 97 8.67 7.30 9.47
N THR A 98 8.72 7.00 8.17
CA THR A 98 9.71 7.52 7.24
C THR A 98 9.09 7.74 5.87
N GLY A 99 9.65 8.68 5.12
CA GLY A 99 9.31 8.95 3.72
C GLY A 99 10.56 9.36 2.94
N ASP A 100 10.41 9.62 1.65
CA ASP A 100 11.47 10.20 0.80
C ASP A 100 12.79 9.39 0.80
N LEU A 101 12.69 8.08 0.97
CA LEU A 101 13.82 7.17 0.93
C LEU A 101 14.26 6.95 -0.52
N LEU A 102 15.40 7.53 -0.89
CA LEU A 102 15.97 7.45 -2.23
C LEU A 102 17.21 6.55 -2.23
N LEU A 103 17.23 5.56 -3.13
CA LEU A 103 18.39 4.69 -3.32
C LEU A 103 18.61 4.40 -4.81
N ASN A 104 19.87 4.25 -5.19
CA ASN A 104 20.28 3.81 -6.53
C ASN A 104 21.29 2.64 -6.46
N GLN A 105 21.36 1.98 -5.31
CA GLN A 105 22.33 0.93 -4.99
C GLN A 105 21.67 -0.45 -4.90
N GLY A 106 22.39 -1.51 -5.26
CA GLY A 106 21.94 -2.88 -5.07
C GLY A 106 22.18 -3.34 -3.63
N ILE A 107 21.24 -3.08 -2.73
CA ILE A 107 21.34 -3.44 -1.31
C ILE A 107 20.32 -4.52 -0.93
N ILE A 108 20.58 -5.22 0.17
CA ILE A 108 19.59 -6.11 0.80
C ILE A 108 19.02 -5.41 2.03
N MET A 109 17.69 -5.41 2.15
CA MET A 109 16.98 -4.99 3.34
C MET A 109 16.20 -6.19 3.88
N GLN A 110 16.46 -6.59 5.12
CA GLN A 110 15.76 -7.71 5.75
C GLN A 110 15.50 -7.47 7.24
N PRO A 111 14.47 -8.10 7.83
CA PRO A 111 14.28 -8.11 9.27
C PRO A 111 15.47 -8.73 10.01
N TYR A 112 15.67 -8.32 11.26
CA TYR A 112 16.50 -9.05 12.18
C TYR A 112 15.77 -10.31 12.63
N LEU A 113 16.23 -11.48 12.16
CA LEU A 113 15.65 -12.78 12.52
C LEU A 113 14.14 -12.84 12.21
N ASP A 114 13.31 -12.99 13.24
CA ASP A 114 11.85 -13.07 13.17
C ASP A 114 11.15 -11.78 13.63
N GLU A 115 11.91 -10.69 13.82
CA GLU A 115 11.35 -9.39 14.17
C GLU A 115 10.48 -8.82 13.01
N LEU A 116 9.53 -7.93 13.34
CA LEU A 116 8.55 -7.40 12.40
C LEU A 116 8.75 -5.88 12.17
N PRO A 117 9.62 -5.48 11.23
CA PRO A 117 9.73 -4.09 10.81
C PRO A 117 8.55 -3.69 9.90
N VAL A 118 7.99 -2.51 10.13
CA VAL A 118 6.91 -1.92 9.32
C VAL A 118 7.33 -0.54 8.87
N LEU A 119 7.50 -0.33 7.57
CA LEU A 119 7.70 1.00 7.00
C LEU A 119 6.34 1.68 6.82
N LYS A 120 6.16 2.86 7.40
CA LYS A 120 4.89 3.57 7.42
C LYS A 120 5.11 5.04 7.04
N GLY A 121 4.48 5.49 5.96
CA GLY A 121 4.58 6.89 5.49
C GLY A 121 3.69 7.88 6.22
N SER A 122 2.82 7.41 7.14
CA SER A 122 1.98 8.29 7.96
C SER A 122 2.65 8.65 9.27
N GLU A 123 2.32 9.83 9.77
CA GLU A 123 2.72 10.31 11.09
C GLU A 123 1.54 10.27 12.06
N VAL A 124 1.81 10.46 13.35
CA VAL A 124 0.77 10.49 14.41
C VAL A 124 0.45 11.93 14.76
N ALA A 125 -0.79 12.35 14.50
CA ALA A 125 -1.34 13.57 15.08
C ALA A 125 -1.70 13.32 16.56
N SER A 126 -1.02 14.03 17.47
CA SER A 126 -1.22 13.89 18.92
C SER A 126 -1.88 15.10 19.58
N GLN A 127 -1.91 16.25 18.90
CA GLN A 127 -2.35 17.53 19.46
C GLN A 127 -3.75 17.92 18.96
N TRP A 128 -4.74 17.15 19.38
CA TRP A 128 -6.13 17.37 19.02
C TRP A 128 -6.81 18.35 19.99
N ARG A 129 -7.65 19.23 19.43
CA ARG A 129 -8.54 20.13 20.17
C ARG A 129 -9.98 19.83 19.82
N ASP A 130 -10.80 19.62 20.84
CA ASP A 130 -12.24 19.45 20.71
C ASP A 130 -12.90 20.79 20.35
N LEU A 131 -13.70 20.81 19.28
CA LEU A 131 -14.51 21.95 18.85
C LEU A 131 -15.99 21.81 19.27
N GLY A 132 -16.35 20.69 19.91
CA GLY A 132 -17.71 20.32 20.26
C GLY A 132 -18.44 19.61 19.11
N ASN A 133 -19.61 19.05 19.43
CA ASN A 133 -20.45 18.31 18.47
C ASN A 133 -19.76 17.14 17.75
N GLY A 134 -18.72 16.56 18.36
CA GLY A 134 -17.94 15.46 17.77
C GLY A 134 -16.87 15.89 16.77
N LEU A 135 -16.65 17.20 16.59
CA LEU A 135 -15.63 17.73 15.70
C LEU A 135 -14.33 17.99 16.46
N TRP A 136 -13.22 17.53 15.90
CA TRP A 136 -11.87 17.71 16.44
C TRP A 136 -10.99 18.36 15.40
N VAL A 137 -10.02 19.14 15.85
CA VAL A 137 -9.06 19.80 14.96
C VAL A 137 -7.63 19.63 15.47
N THR A 138 -6.69 19.45 14.55
CA THR A 138 -5.25 19.46 14.82
C THR A 138 -4.53 20.37 13.83
N LYS A 139 -3.39 20.90 14.23
CA LYS A 139 -2.44 21.51 13.29
C LYS A 139 -1.65 20.40 12.61
N TRP A 140 -1.46 20.52 11.30
CA TRP A 140 -0.60 19.66 10.52
C TRP A 140 0.28 20.50 9.58
N ASP A 141 1.56 20.14 9.48
CA ASP A 141 2.54 20.90 8.70
C ASP A 141 3.00 20.15 7.44
N ARG A 142 2.86 18.81 7.39
CA ARG A 142 3.30 17.98 6.26
C ARG A 142 2.10 17.59 5.41
N LEU A 143 1.70 18.49 4.52
CA LEU A 143 0.56 18.32 3.61
C LEU A 143 1.02 17.98 2.19
N PHE A 144 0.16 17.27 1.47
CA PHE A 144 0.38 16.85 0.08
C PHE A 144 -0.75 17.40 -0.83
N PRO A 145 -0.86 18.73 -0.97
CA PRO A 145 -1.84 19.33 -1.86
C PRO A 145 -1.50 18.96 -3.32
N SER A 146 -2.53 18.63 -4.08
CA SER A 146 -2.40 18.29 -5.48
C SER A 146 -3.57 18.87 -6.27
N ALA A 147 -3.45 18.87 -7.59
CA ALA A 147 -4.39 19.53 -8.48
C ALA A 147 -4.72 18.62 -9.66
N PRO A 148 -5.94 18.76 -10.23
CA PRO A 148 -6.29 18.04 -11.43
C PRO A 148 -5.36 18.39 -12.60
N GLU A 149 -5.10 17.40 -13.44
CA GLU A 149 -4.37 17.55 -14.70
C GLU A 149 -5.08 18.49 -15.68
N SER A 150 -4.32 19.03 -16.63
CA SER A 150 -4.80 20.05 -17.60
C SER A 150 -6.00 19.63 -18.46
N TRP A 151 -6.24 18.33 -18.63
CA TRP A 151 -7.38 17.80 -19.40
C TRP A 151 -8.69 17.74 -18.60
N TRP A 152 -8.61 17.86 -17.26
CA TRP A 152 -9.77 17.89 -16.40
C TRP A 152 -10.48 19.23 -16.52
N GLN A 153 -11.81 19.20 -16.64
CA GLN A 153 -12.61 20.40 -16.84
C GLN A 153 -13.68 20.49 -15.77
N ARG A 154 -13.61 21.52 -14.92
CA ARG A 154 -14.54 21.74 -13.80
C ARG A 154 -16.01 21.66 -14.20
N LEU A 155 -16.38 22.34 -15.28
CA LEU A 155 -17.77 22.40 -15.74
C LEU A 155 -18.30 21.07 -16.29
N ARG A 156 -17.41 20.13 -16.61
CA ARG A 156 -17.76 18.80 -17.11
C ARG A 156 -17.71 17.73 -16.02
N SER A 157 -16.61 17.71 -15.28
CA SER A 157 -16.24 16.61 -14.37
C SER A 157 -16.40 16.96 -12.89
N GLY A 158 -16.59 18.24 -12.54
CA GLY A 158 -16.65 18.68 -11.14
C GLY A 158 -17.81 18.11 -10.33
N LYS A 159 -18.90 17.70 -10.99
CA LYS A 159 -20.04 17.00 -10.35
C LYS A 159 -19.69 15.56 -9.92
N ASP A 160 -18.75 14.93 -10.61
CA ASP A 160 -18.37 13.53 -10.39
C ASP A 160 -17.08 13.43 -9.58
N THR A 161 -16.18 14.42 -9.72
CA THR A 161 -14.91 14.51 -9.01
C THR A 161 -14.68 15.94 -8.52
N PRO A 162 -15.17 16.28 -7.31
CA PRO A 162 -14.93 17.58 -6.70
C PRO A 162 -13.43 17.86 -6.48
N LEU A 163 -13.05 19.14 -6.45
CA LEU A 163 -11.63 19.56 -6.39
C LEU A 163 -10.88 19.03 -5.15
N HIS A 164 -11.52 18.98 -3.99
CA HIS A 164 -10.89 18.49 -2.75
C HIS A 164 -10.51 17.00 -2.79
N ARG A 165 -10.99 16.24 -3.80
CA ARG A 165 -10.65 14.83 -4.01
C ARG A 165 -9.30 14.62 -4.69
N PHE A 166 -8.68 15.67 -5.21
CA PHE A 166 -7.39 15.58 -5.90
C PHE A 166 -6.19 15.61 -4.97
N ASN A 167 -6.34 16.05 -3.72
CA ASN A 167 -5.22 16.07 -2.79
C ASN A 167 -4.82 14.64 -2.39
N ASP A 168 -3.53 14.46 -2.09
CA ASP A 168 -2.94 13.15 -1.80
C ASP A 168 -2.89 12.85 -0.27
N ASP A 169 -3.39 13.78 0.54
CA ASP A 169 -3.47 13.61 1.99
C ASP A 169 -4.49 12.54 2.39
N MET A 170 -4.13 11.74 3.40
CA MET A 170 -4.97 10.69 3.95
C MET A 170 -5.01 10.79 5.47
N VAL A 171 -6.20 10.67 6.04
CA VAL A 171 -6.39 10.63 7.50
C VAL A 171 -6.92 9.26 7.90
N PHE A 172 -6.39 8.75 9.01
CA PHE A 172 -6.79 7.47 9.58
C PHE A 172 -7.08 7.63 11.07
N ILE A 173 -8.18 7.04 11.53
CA ILE A 173 -8.49 6.88 12.96
C ILE A 173 -8.53 5.38 13.25
N ASP A 174 -7.70 4.93 14.19
CA ASP A 174 -7.60 3.51 14.59
C ASP A 174 -7.40 2.55 13.41
N GLY A 175 -6.68 2.99 12.39
CA GLY A 175 -6.42 2.23 11.17
C GLY A 175 -7.54 2.27 10.13
N ARG A 176 -8.69 2.90 10.42
CA ARG A 176 -9.76 3.15 9.45
C ARG A 176 -9.47 4.42 8.66
N PHE A 177 -9.48 4.31 7.34
CA PHE A 177 -9.37 5.43 6.41
C PHE A 177 -10.60 6.34 6.48
N LEU A 178 -10.39 7.66 6.49
CA LEU A 178 -11.44 8.67 6.40
C LEU A 178 -11.52 9.25 4.99
N GLN A 179 -12.72 9.65 4.58
CA GLN A 179 -12.99 10.23 3.27
C GLN A 179 -12.82 11.75 3.30
N SER A 180 -12.21 12.37 2.29
CA SER A 180 -12.13 13.84 2.28
C SER A 180 -13.50 14.48 2.05
N ALA A 181 -13.79 15.52 2.83
CA ALA A 181 -14.96 16.39 2.76
C ALA A 181 -14.60 17.70 2.01
N GLY A 182 -15.60 18.34 1.40
CA GLY A 182 -15.40 19.56 0.62
C GLY A 182 -15.25 20.82 1.47
N PHE A 183 -15.81 20.82 2.69
CA PHE A 183 -15.71 21.89 3.67
C PHE A 183 -16.01 21.36 5.09
N GLU A 184 -15.72 22.17 6.12
CA GLU A 184 -15.84 21.79 7.54
C GLU A 184 -17.24 21.30 7.95
N GLY A 185 -18.31 21.84 7.37
CA GLY A 185 -19.68 21.43 7.69
C GLY A 185 -20.11 20.09 7.07
N GLU A 186 -19.29 19.47 6.23
CA GLU A 186 -19.49 18.10 5.71
C GLU A 186 -18.72 17.05 6.53
N VAL A 187 -17.99 17.46 7.57
CA VAL A 187 -17.22 16.52 8.40
C VAL A 187 -18.16 15.71 9.28
N ASP A 188 -18.00 14.38 9.22
CA ASP A 188 -18.70 13.39 10.02
C ASP A 188 -17.73 12.33 10.55
N GLU A 189 -18.26 11.31 11.23
CA GLU A 189 -17.45 10.23 11.80
C GLU A 189 -16.59 9.47 10.77
N SER A 190 -16.85 9.60 9.47
CA SER A 190 -16.17 8.89 8.38
C SER A 190 -15.39 9.81 7.45
N SER A 191 -15.33 11.10 7.73
CA SER A 191 -14.69 12.07 6.86
C SER A 191 -13.72 13.00 7.59
N PHE A 192 -12.91 13.71 6.81
CA PHE A 192 -11.99 14.73 7.30
C PHE A 192 -11.97 15.91 6.32
N PHE A 193 -11.61 17.08 6.80
CA PHE A 193 -11.41 18.27 5.98
C PHE A 193 -10.00 18.80 6.22
N ILE A 194 -9.38 19.42 5.21
CA ILE A 194 -8.10 20.10 5.37
C ILE A 194 -8.25 21.52 4.85
N ASP A 195 -8.02 22.49 5.74
CA ASP A 195 -7.75 23.86 5.34
C ASP A 195 -6.26 24.00 5.01
N TYR A 196 -5.94 23.86 3.72
CA TYR A 196 -4.56 23.97 3.23
C TYR A 196 -3.93 25.35 3.45
N SER A 197 -4.73 26.40 3.67
CA SER A 197 -4.19 27.75 3.91
C SER A 197 -3.66 27.93 5.33
N THR A 198 -4.31 27.28 6.31
CA THR A 198 -3.92 27.33 7.73
C THR A 198 -3.20 26.06 8.18
N GLY A 199 -3.29 24.99 7.40
CA GLY A 199 -2.84 23.63 7.72
C GLY A 199 -3.56 23.06 8.94
N LEU A 200 -4.86 23.34 9.06
CA LEU A 200 -5.73 22.69 10.03
C LEU A 200 -6.40 21.48 9.37
N VAL A 201 -6.47 20.38 10.13
CA VAL A 201 -7.12 19.11 9.76
C VAL A 201 -8.18 18.80 10.81
#